data_AF-A0A517S7M6-F1
#
_entry.id   AF-A0A517S7M6-F1
#
_cell.length_a   1.000
_cell.length_b   1.000
_cell.length_c   1.000
_cell.angle_alpha   90.00
_cell.angle_beta   90.00
_cell.angle_gamma   90.00
#
_symmetry.space_group_name_H-M   'P 1'
#
loop_
_entity.id
_entity.type
_entity.pdbx_description
1 polymer ?
#
loop_
_entity_poly.entity_id
_entity_poly.type
_entity_poly.pdbx_seq_one_letter_code
_entity_poly.pdbx_strand_id
1 'polypeptide(L)'
;MARLIGIVPLGIGLSALMFAWSSEFGGGFGVPIFFRLFFSFIALAFVMAGAGTLFAGLKGGAHSGLINRALDLQQQLQAEMRARGMTPPIDQETTNEPRMSSEGYLCPSCNAPIGSRADVSPHGDVKCQHCGRWFNVHG
;
A
#
# COMPACT_ATOMS: atom_id res chain seq x y z
N MET A 1 -1.57 10.76 11.23
CA MET A 1 -2.60 9.85 10.68
C MET A 1 -2.24 8.37 10.79
N ALA A 2 -0.98 7.97 10.58
CA ALA A 2 -0.55 6.55 10.65
C ALA A 2 -0.87 5.80 11.96
N ARG A 3 -0.95 6.49 13.11
CA ARG A 3 -1.25 5.87 14.41
C ARG A 3 -2.70 5.34 14.53
N LEU A 4 -3.66 5.96 13.83
CA LEU A 4 -5.05 5.50 13.84
C LEU A 4 -5.23 4.22 12.99
N ILE A 5 -4.40 4.07 11.95
CA ILE A 5 -4.42 2.90 11.05
C ILE A 5 -4.00 1.62 11.79
N GLY A 6 -3.14 1.72 12.81
CA GLY A 6 -2.69 0.56 13.61
C GLY A 6 -3.65 0.09 14.70
N ILE A 7 -4.55 0.95 15.17
CA ILE A 7 -5.49 0.64 16.26
C ILE A 7 -6.54 -0.39 15.84
N VAL A 8 -7.03 -0.27 14.60
CA VAL A 8 -8.06 -1.18 14.06
C VAL A 8 -7.59 -2.65 14.02
N PRO A 9 -6.46 -2.99 13.37
CA PRO A 9 -5.99 -4.38 13.36
C PRO A 9 -5.59 -4.88 14.76
N LEU A 10 -5.04 -4.01 15.62
CA LEU A 10 -4.75 -4.38 17.01
C LEU A 10 -6.02 -4.77 17.77
N GLY A 11 -7.07 -3.95 17.68
CA GLY A 11 -8.35 -4.20 18.33
C GLY A 11 -9.03 -5.48 17.85
N ILE A 12 -8.98 -5.76 16.55
CA ILE A 12 -9.52 -7.00 15.96
C ILE A 12 -8.74 -8.21 16.47
N GLY A 13 -7.41 -8.17 16.48
CA GLY A 13 -6.60 -9.28 16.98
C GLY A 13 -6.84 -9.56 18.47
N LEU A 14 -6.94 -8.51 19.28
CA LEU A 14 -7.11 -8.63 20.73
C LEU A 14 -8.50 -9.14 21.11
N SER A 15 -9.55 -8.66 20.42
CA SER A 15 -10.92 -9.16 20.59
C SER A 15 -11.08 -10.61 20.13
N ALA A 16 -10.45 -11.01 19.01
CA ALA A 16 -10.46 -12.39 18.55
C ALA A 16 -9.77 -13.34 19.55
N LEU A 17 -8.64 -12.93 20.14
CA LEU A 17 -7.98 -13.68 21.21
C LEU A 17 -8.87 -13.80 22.45
N MET A 18 -9.46 -12.69 22.90
CA MET A 18 -10.37 -12.70 24.04
C MET A 18 -11.55 -13.65 23.80
N PHE A 19 -12.19 -13.58 22.64
CA PHE A 19 -13.33 -14.43 22.30
C PHE A 19 -12.95 -15.92 22.20
N ALA A 20 -11.81 -16.23 21.55
CA ALA A 20 -11.33 -17.59 21.41
C ALA A 20 -11.09 -18.29 22.76
N TRP A 21 -10.66 -17.53 23.77
CA TRP A 21 -10.29 -18.06 25.09
C TRP A 21 -11.33 -17.79 26.19
N SER A 22 -12.28 -16.87 25.97
CA SER A 22 -13.38 -16.57 26.91
C SER A 22 -14.55 -17.54 26.79
N SER A 23 -14.61 -18.36 25.73
CA SER A 23 -15.61 -19.44 25.67
C SER A 23 -15.26 -20.49 26.73
N GLU A 24 -16.10 -20.58 27.76
CA GLU A 24 -15.89 -21.47 28.90
C GLU A 24 -15.61 -22.90 28.43
N PHE A 25 -14.52 -23.46 28.95
CA PHE A 25 -14.13 -24.85 28.75
C PHE A 25 -15.18 -25.75 29.44
N GLY A 26 -16.32 -26.05 28.80
CA GLY A 26 -17.21 -27.05 29.40
C GLY A 26 -18.66 -27.14 28.96
N GLY A 27 -19.17 -26.31 28.06
CA GLY A 27 -20.58 -26.38 27.67
C GLY A 27 -20.85 -27.23 26.43
N GLY A 28 -20.76 -28.57 26.48
CA GLY A 28 -21.34 -29.57 25.53
C GLY A 28 -20.95 -29.54 24.03
N PHE A 29 -20.60 -28.39 23.48
CA PHE A 29 -20.22 -28.06 22.10
C PHE A 29 -18.92 -27.23 22.12
N GLY A 30 -17.94 -27.67 22.91
CA GLY A 30 -16.66 -26.97 23.03
C GLY A 30 -15.98 -26.85 21.66
N VAL A 31 -15.65 -25.63 21.25
CA VAL A 31 -14.85 -25.37 20.05
C VAL A 31 -13.56 -26.22 20.14
N PRO A 32 -13.25 -27.06 19.13
CA PRO A 32 -12.07 -27.92 19.19
C PRO A 32 -10.80 -27.11 19.44
N ILE A 33 -9.89 -27.64 20.25
CA ILE A 33 -8.62 -26.99 20.61
C ILE A 33 -7.83 -26.54 19.37
N PHE A 34 -7.92 -27.32 18.28
CA PHE A 34 -7.32 -26.97 16.99
C PHE A 34 -7.80 -25.62 16.45
N PHE A 35 -9.11 -25.33 16.50
CA PHE A 35 -9.65 -24.06 16.05
C PHE A 35 -9.18 -22.90 16.92
N ARG A 36 -9.07 -23.09 18.24
CA ARG A 36 -8.53 -22.07 19.15
C ARG A 36 -7.07 -21.73 18.84
N LEU A 37 -6.24 -22.75 18.57
CA LEU A 37 -4.85 -22.56 18.16
C LEU A 37 -4.76 -21.85 16.80
N PHE A 38 -5.53 -22.29 15.80
CA PHE A 38 -5.56 -21.68 14.47
C PHE A 38 -5.95 -20.21 14.52
N PHE A 39 -7.04 -19.87 15.23
CA PHE A 39 -7.47 -18.48 15.41
C PHE A 39 -6.46 -17.65 16.21
N SER A 40 -5.76 -18.25 17.18
CA SER A 40 -4.71 -17.57 17.94
C SER A 40 -3.54 -17.15 17.05
N PHE A 41 -3.13 -17.98 16.09
CA PHE A 41 -2.07 -17.61 15.13
C PHE A 41 -2.47 -16.43 14.24
N ILE A 42 -3.71 -16.44 13.72
CA ILE A 42 -4.23 -15.32 12.93
C ILE A 42 -4.29 -14.04 13.76
N ALA A 43 -4.88 -14.12 14.95
CA ALA A 43 -5.01 -12.99 15.85
C ALA A 43 -3.65 -12.40 16.24
N LEU A 44 -2.64 -13.24 16.44
CA LEU A 44 -1.29 -12.82 16.78
C LEU A 44 -0.63 -12.03 15.63
N ALA A 45 -0.88 -12.39 14.37
CA ALA A 45 -0.42 -11.60 13.22
C ALA A 45 -1.05 -10.20 13.20
N PHE A 46 -2.36 -10.09 13.48
CA PHE A 46 -3.06 -8.80 13.59
C PHE A 46 -2.55 -7.95 14.75
N VAL A 47 -2.31 -8.57 15.92
CA VAL A 47 -1.71 -7.89 17.07
C VAL A 47 -0.29 -7.41 16.75
N MET A 48 0.54 -8.24 16.10
CA MET A 48 1.90 -7.83 15.71
C MET A 48 1.90 -6.70 14.68
N ALA A 49 1.02 -6.73 13.68
CA ALA A 49 0.91 -5.67 12.68
C ALA A 49 0.40 -4.35 13.31
N GLY A 50 -0.61 -4.42 14.17
CA GLY A 50 -1.16 -3.26 14.88
C GLY A 50 -0.17 -2.69 15.91
N ALA A 51 0.49 -3.54 16.69
CA ALA A 51 1.53 -3.13 17.62
C ALA A 51 2.74 -2.57 16.87
N GLY A 52 3.18 -3.23 15.78
CA GLY A 52 4.28 -2.78 14.94
C GLY A 52 4.07 -1.38 14.40
N THR A 53 2.86 -1.06 13.90
CA THR A 53 2.54 0.27 13.39
C THR A 53 2.42 1.34 14.49
N LEU A 54 1.93 0.98 15.68
CA LEU A 54 1.88 1.87 16.85
C LEU A 54 3.27 2.14 17.45
N PHE A 55 4.09 1.10 17.62
CA PHE A 55 5.42 1.18 18.22
C PHE A 55 6.51 1.60 17.24
N ALA A 56 6.35 1.40 15.92
CA ALA A 56 7.23 2.01 14.91
C ALA A 56 7.15 3.54 14.95
N GLY A 57 5.99 4.10 15.32
CA GLY A 57 5.84 5.53 15.59
C GLY A 57 6.50 6.03 16.89
N LEU A 58 7.06 5.13 17.71
CA LEU A 58 7.79 5.41 18.96
C LEU A 58 9.29 5.09 18.84
N LYS A 59 9.67 4.01 18.14
CA LYS A 59 11.07 3.66 17.82
C LYS A 59 11.59 4.28 16.50
N GLY A 60 10.74 5.02 15.79
CA GLY A 60 11.07 5.66 14.51
C GLY A 60 12.20 6.69 14.56
N GLY A 61 12.64 7.16 15.74
CA GLY A 61 13.75 8.12 15.87
C GLY A 61 15.11 7.59 15.38
N ALA A 62 15.39 6.29 15.55
CA ALA A 62 16.66 5.71 15.12
C ALA A 62 16.72 5.51 13.60
N HIS A 63 15.61 5.05 13.00
CA HIS A 63 15.56 4.79 11.56
C HIS A 63 15.34 6.08 10.75
N SER A 64 14.59 7.05 11.27
CA SER A 64 14.46 8.37 10.64
C SER A 64 15.79 9.14 10.63
N GLY A 65 16.63 9.02 11.66
CA GLY A 65 17.99 9.57 11.64
C GLY A 65 18.85 8.99 10.51
N LEU A 66 18.77 7.67 10.29
CA LEU A 66 19.46 6.99 9.18
C LEU A 66 18.90 7.38 7.81
N ILE A 67 17.57 7.46 7.68
CA ILE A 67 16.90 7.84 6.43
C ILE A 67 17.22 9.30 6.09
N ASN A 68 17.20 10.21 7.06
CA ASN A 68 17.55 11.61 6.85
C ASN A 68 19.02 11.77 6.43
N ARG A 69 19.94 10.99 7.04
CA ARG A 69 21.35 10.96 6.62
C ARG A 69 21.53 10.41 5.20
N ALA A 70 20.82 9.34 4.84
CA ALA A 70 20.86 8.79 3.50
C ALA A 70 20.33 9.78 2.45
N LEU A 71 19.27 10.51 2.80
CA LEU A 71 18.66 11.52 1.94
C LEU A 71 19.59 12.73 1.73
N ASP A 72 20.25 13.18 2.78
CA ASP A 72 21.22 14.28 2.74
C ASP A 72 22.44 13.91 1.86
N LEU A 73 22.94 12.69 1.99
CA LEU A 73 24.04 12.17 1.17
C LEU A 73 23.67 12.07 -0.32
N GLN A 74 22.43 11.68 -0.61
CA GLN A 74 21.91 11.65 -1.97
C GLN A 74 21.79 13.06 -2.58
N GLN A 75 21.36 14.05 -1.79
CA GLN A 75 21.28 15.44 -2.22
C GLN A 75 22.67 16.03 -2.48
N GLN A 76 23.66 15.73 -1.63
CA GLN A 76 25.05 16.13 -1.84
C GLN A 76 25.62 15.56 -3.13
N LEU A 77 25.42 14.27 -3.40
CA LEU A 77 25.87 13.65 -4.65
C LEU A 77 25.22 14.31 -5.87
N GLN A 78 23.92 14.63 -5.81
CA GLN A 78 23.25 15.32 -6.91
C GLN A 78 23.76 16.75 -7.12
N ALA A 79 24.06 17.49 -6.04
CA ALA A 79 24.63 18.83 -6.14
C ALA A 79 26.03 18.78 -6.75
N GLU A 80 26.86 17.80 -6.38
CA GLU A 80 28.19 17.61 -6.94
C GLU A 80 28.14 17.20 -8.42
N MET A 81 27.25 16.30 -8.81
CA MET A 81 27.06 15.92 -10.22
C MET A 81 26.63 17.11 -11.08
N ARG A 82 25.74 17.98 -10.56
CA ARG A 82 25.39 19.24 -11.23
C ARG A 82 26.57 20.20 -11.34
N ALA A 83 27.36 20.35 -10.28
CA ALA A 83 28.54 21.23 -10.30
C ALA A 83 29.62 20.76 -11.30
N ARG A 84 29.74 19.45 -11.52
CA ARG A 84 30.63 18.86 -12.54
C ARG A 84 30.09 18.97 -13.98
N GLY A 85 28.94 19.60 -14.19
CA GLY A 85 28.34 19.75 -15.53
C GLY A 85 27.88 18.42 -16.13
N MET A 86 27.83 17.34 -15.34
CA MET A 86 27.24 16.08 -15.75
C MET A 86 25.73 16.22 -15.60
N THR A 87 25.11 16.78 -16.65
CA THR A 87 23.69 16.49 -16.87
C THR A 87 23.53 14.98 -16.90
N PRO A 88 22.56 14.39 -16.17
CA PRO A 88 22.22 12.99 -16.42
C PRO A 88 22.01 12.84 -17.94
N PRO A 89 22.37 11.70 -18.54
CA PRO A 89 22.02 11.46 -19.92
C PRO A 89 20.51 11.67 -20.01
N ILE A 90 20.13 12.80 -20.60
CA ILE A 90 18.81 12.90 -21.19
C ILE A 90 18.97 11.94 -22.34
N ASP A 91 18.38 10.76 -22.19
CA ASP A 91 18.26 9.76 -23.25
C ASP A 91 17.54 10.44 -24.42
N GLN A 92 18.30 11.15 -25.25
CA GLN A 92 17.93 11.64 -26.55
C GLN A 92 18.53 10.69 -27.56
N GLU A 93 18.09 9.43 -27.54
CA GLU A 93 18.13 8.59 -28.73
C GLU A 93 17.03 7.52 -28.66
N THR A 94 15.94 7.87 -29.35
CA THR A 94 15.19 6.97 -30.24
C THR A 94 14.71 5.63 -29.67
N THR A 95 13.57 5.67 -28.99
CA THR A 95 12.47 4.78 -29.37
C THR A 95 11.15 5.51 -29.13
N ASN A 96 10.25 5.42 -30.10
CA ASN A 96 8.90 5.99 -30.06
C ASN A 96 8.12 5.56 -28.79
N GLU A 97 8.18 6.32 -27.71
CA GLU A 97 7.17 6.28 -26.66
C GLU A 97 6.57 7.68 -26.45
N PRO A 98 5.25 7.83 -26.64
CA PRO A 98 4.60 9.13 -26.49
C PRO A 98 4.66 9.57 -25.03
N ARG A 99 5.21 10.77 -24.84
CA ARG A 99 5.18 11.55 -23.61
C ARG A 99 3.77 11.53 -23.02
N MET A 100 3.57 10.90 -21.85
CA MET A 100 2.34 11.05 -21.09
C MET A 100 2.35 12.42 -20.39
N SER A 101 2.13 13.46 -21.18
CA SER A 101 1.43 14.66 -20.73
C SER A 101 -0.03 14.48 -21.09
N SER A 102 -0.78 13.77 -20.26
CA SER A 102 -2.23 13.88 -20.23
C SER A 102 -2.64 13.69 -18.78
N GLU A 103 -3.30 14.69 -18.19
CA GLU A 103 -4.10 14.52 -16.99
C GLU A 103 -4.94 13.25 -17.16
N GLY A 104 -4.52 12.17 -16.51
CA GLY A 104 -5.01 10.83 -16.80
C GLY A 104 -6.40 10.66 -16.24
N TYR A 105 -7.37 10.29 -17.08
CA TYR A 105 -8.68 9.85 -16.61
C TYR A 105 -8.51 8.65 -15.65
N LEU A 106 -9.22 8.69 -14.53
CA LEU A 106 -9.27 7.61 -13.55
C LEU A 106 -10.54 6.80 -13.75
N CYS A 107 -10.44 5.48 -13.61
CA CYS A 107 -11.62 4.62 -13.66
C CYS A 107 -12.54 4.92 -12.46
N PRO A 108 -13.83 5.25 -12.65
CA PRO A 108 -14.76 5.55 -11.55
C PRO A 108 -15.09 4.34 -10.68
N SER A 109 -14.83 3.12 -11.16
CA SER A 109 -15.11 1.88 -10.41
C SER A 109 -13.95 1.40 -9.54
N CYS A 110 -12.71 1.59 -9.97
CA CYS A 110 -11.53 1.03 -9.28
C CYS A 110 -10.42 2.05 -9.02
N ASN A 111 -10.60 3.30 -9.47
CA ASN A 111 -9.66 4.40 -9.32
C ASN A 111 -8.28 4.17 -9.95
N ALA A 112 -8.15 3.17 -10.84
CA ALA A 112 -6.91 2.91 -11.56
C ALA A 112 -6.73 3.89 -12.74
N PRO A 113 -5.49 4.30 -13.04
CA PRO A 113 -5.20 5.18 -14.17
C PRO A 113 -5.48 4.47 -15.49
N ILE A 114 -6.05 5.20 -16.44
CA ILE A 114 -6.25 4.69 -17.79
C ILE A 114 -4.97 4.92 -18.60
N GLY A 115 -4.36 3.81 -19.04
CA GLY A 115 -3.19 3.86 -19.90
C GLY A 115 -3.53 4.34 -21.31
N SER A 116 -2.50 4.78 -22.06
CA SER A 116 -2.61 5.27 -23.44
C SER A 116 -3.07 4.23 -24.47
N ARG A 117 -3.16 2.94 -24.08
CA ARG A 117 -3.62 1.81 -24.90
C ARG A 117 -4.96 1.24 -24.43
N ALA A 118 -5.84 2.07 -23.88
CA ALA A 118 -7.16 1.60 -23.44
C ALA A 118 -8.06 1.27 -24.64
N ASP A 119 -8.80 0.16 -24.55
CA ASP A 119 -9.76 -0.23 -25.59
C ASP A 119 -10.95 0.73 -25.56
N VAL A 120 -11.31 1.27 -26.73
CA VAL A 120 -12.43 2.20 -26.90
C VAL A 120 -13.51 1.54 -27.76
N SER A 121 -14.74 1.59 -27.27
CA SER A 121 -15.92 1.07 -27.96
C SER A 121 -16.29 1.96 -29.15
N PRO A 122 -16.94 1.44 -30.20
CA PRO A 122 -17.52 2.27 -31.26
C PRO A 122 -18.46 3.38 -30.76
N HIS A 123 -19.01 3.21 -29.56
CA HIS A 123 -19.88 4.19 -28.89
C HIS A 123 -19.11 5.23 -28.04
N GLY A 124 -17.79 5.14 -27.94
CA GLY A 124 -16.95 6.09 -27.21
C GLY A 124 -16.68 5.74 -25.74
N ASP A 125 -17.16 4.61 -25.24
CA ASP A 125 -16.83 4.13 -23.89
C ASP A 125 -15.41 3.54 -23.84
N VAL A 126 -14.75 3.67 -22.70
CA VAL A 126 -13.38 3.19 -22.49
C VAL A 126 -13.39 2.00 -21.51
N LYS A 127 -12.68 0.93 -21.86
CA LYS A 127 -12.51 -0.25 -21.00
C LYS A 127 -11.33 -0.06 -20.05
N CYS A 128 -11.58 -0.20 -18.76
CA CYS A 128 -10.51 -0.26 -17.77
C CYS A 128 -9.76 -1.60 -17.87
N GLN A 129 -8.44 -1.57 -18.10
CA GLN A 129 -7.63 -2.79 -18.14
C GLN A 129 -7.47 -3.46 -16.77
N HIS A 130 -7.68 -2.73 -15.67
CA HIS A 130 -7.52 -3.25 -14.32
C HIS A 130 -8.74 -4.02 -13.81
N CYS A 131 -9.94 -3.46 -14.00
CA CYS A 131 -11.18 -4.10 -13.52
C CYS A 131 -12.08 -4.63 -14.64
N GLY A 132 -11.72 -4.40 -15.90
CA GLY A 132 -12.47 -4.89 -17.07
C GLY A 132 -13.78 -4.17 -17.37
N ARG A 133 -14.17 -3.16 -16.55
CA ARG A 133 -15.42 -2.42 -16.74
C ARG A 133 -15.28 -1.32 -17.80
N TRP A 134 -16.35 -1.15 -18.58
CA TRP A 134 -16.53 -0.04 -19.51
C TRP A 134 -17.14 1.15 -18.79
N PHE A 135 -16.70 2.36 -19.13
CA PHE A 135 -17.26 3.60 -18.60
C PHE A 135 -17.05 4.75 -19.59
N ASN A 136 -17.87 5.80 -19.43
CA ASN A 136 -17.80 6.98 -20.27
C ASN A 136 -16.86 8.02 -19.64
N VAL A 137 -15.97 8.61 -20.44
CA VAL A 137 -15.03 9.64 -19.98
C VAL A 137 -15.66 11.02 -19.83
N HIS A 138 -16.84 11.24 -20.40
CA HIS A 138 -17.55 12.53 -20.36
C HIS A 138 -18.60 12.64 -19.26
N GLY A 139 -18.96 11.53 -18.59
CA GLY A 139 -19.99 11.51 -17.54
C GLY A 139 -21.41 11.54 -18.09
#